data_AF-A0A960ZYH1-F1
#
_entry.id   AF-A0A960ZYH1-F1
#
_cell.length_a   1.000
_cell.length_b   1.000
_cell.length_c   1.000
_cell.angle_alpha   90.00
_cell.angle_beta   90.00
_cell.angle_gamma   90.00
#
_symmetry.space_group_name_H-M   'P 1'
#
loop_
_entity.id
_entity.type
_entity.pdbx_description
1 polymer ?
#
loop_
_entity_poly.entity_id
_entity_poly.type
_entity_poly.pdbx_seq_one_letter_code
_entity_poly.pdbx_strand_id
1 'polypeptide(L)'
;MSHVLPNLGIGIGLRPAHYSEILSKLPPIDWFEIISENYLEGGRPVEVLEEILKHYPVVLHGVSLAIGSPDPLDFTYLEALKKLVQKTQTPWVSDHLCWGRLNGAHFHDLLPLPYTREVVKYV
;
A
#
# COMPACT_ATOMS: atom_id res chain seq x y z
N MET A 1 -3.01 -23.79 3.69
CA MET A 1 -4.35 -23.18 3.57
C MET A 1 -4.41 -22.51 2.21
N SER A 2 -5.45 -22.70 1.41
CA SER A 2 -5.58 -21.95 0.15
C SER A 2 -5.91 -20.50 0.49
N HIS A 3 -4.97 -19.58 0.25
CA HIS A 3 -5.22 -18.15 0.38
C HIS A 3 -6.03 -17.67 -0.82
N VAL A 4 -7.34 -17.92 -0.77
CA VAL A 4 -8.27 -17.39 -1.78
C VAL A 4 -8.56 -15.94 -1.40
N LEU A 5 -8.14 -15.00 -2.24
CA LEU A 5 -8.47 -13.59 -2.07
C LEU A 5 -9.99 -13.41 -2.29
N PRO A 6 -10.68 -12.60 -1.47
CA PRO A 6 -12.09 -12.34 -1.66
C PRO A 6 -12.30 -11.57 -2.97
N ASN A 7 -13.37 -11.89 -3.70
CA ASN A 7 -13.78 -11.09 -4.85
C ASN A 7 -14.47 -9.82 -4.34
N LEU A 8 -13.75 -8.69 -4.37
CA LEU A 8 -14.30 -7.38 -4.01
C LEU A 8 -15.00 -6.67 -5.17
N GLY A 9 -15.01 -7.20 -6.40
CA GLY A 9 -15.53 -6.46 -7.56
C GLY A 9 -14.53 -5.48 -8.16
N ILE A 10 -15.02 -4.34 -8.67
CA ILE A 10 -14.23 -3.36 -9.42
C ILE A 10 -13.77 -2.24 -8.49
N GLY A 11 -12.44 -2.11 -8.37
CA GLY A 11 -11.81 -1.07 -7.56
C GLY A 11 -11.28 0.09 -8.39
N ILE A 12 -11.07 1.22 -7.73
CA ILE A 12 -10.37 2.38 -8.29
C ILE A 12 -9.39 2.95 -7.26
N GLY A 13 -8.33 3.60 -7.73
CA GLY A 13 -7.41 4.32 -6.86
C GLY A 13 -8.09 5.52 -6.20
N LEU A 14 -8.06 5.57 -4.88
CA LEU A 14 -8.47 6.76 -4.12
C LEU A 14 -7.41 7.86 -4.31
N ARG A 15 -7.88 9.05 -4.71
CA ARG A 15 -7.01 10.22 -5.00
C ARG A 15 -7.54 11.47 -4.32
N PRO A 16 -6.68 12.34 -3.75
CA PRO A 16 -7.09 13.55 -3.04
C PRO A 16 -8.04 14.46 -3.82
N ALA A 17 -7.86 14.58 -5.14
CA ALA A 17 -8.71 15.38 -6.01
C ALA A 17 -10.19 14.98 -5.99
N HIS A 18 -10.50 13.73 -5.62
CA HIS A 18 -11.87 13.19 -5.63
C HIS A 18 -12.48 13.02 -4.24
N TYR A 19 -11.76 13.33 -3.15
CA TYR A 19 -12.24 13.12 -1.78
C TYR A 19 -13.59 13.77 -1.50
N SER A 20 -13.74 15.04 -1.87
CA SER A 20 -14.98 15.78 -1.60
C SER A 20 -16.16 15.20 -2.38
N GLU A 21 -15.93 14.71 -3.60
CA GLU A 21 -16.99 14.12 -4.42
C GLU A 21 -17.40 12.74 -3.88
N ILE A 22 -16.41 11.90 -3.55
CA ILE A 22 -16.65 10.56 -2.99
C ILE A 22 -17.43 10.67 -1.68
N LEU A 23 -16.99 11.53 -0.75
CA LEU A 23 -17.63 11.66 0.57
C LEU A 23 -19.01 12.34 0.51
N SER A 24 -19.28 13.17 -0.50
CA SER A 24 -20.59 13.83 -0.64
C SER A 24 -21.60 12.98 -1.41
N LYS A 25 -21.16 12.20 -2.40
CA LYS A 25 -22.05 11.45 -3.29
C LYS A 25 -22.13 9.96 -2.99
N LEU A 26 -21.14 9.41 -2.28
CA LEU A 26 -20.97 7.99 -2.04
C LEU A 26 -21.25 7.15 -3.31
N PRO A 27 -20.46 7.33 -4.38
CA PRO A 27 -20.67 6.62 -5.64
C PRO A 27 -20.64 5.09 -5.46
N PRO A 28 -21.32 4.33 -6.33
CA PRO A 28 -21.38 2.86 -6.26
C PRO A 28 -20.07 2.25 -6.77
N ILE A 29 -19.02 2.36 -5.96
CA ILE A 29 -17.69 1.76 -6.17
C ILE A 29 -17.54 0.63 -5.17
N ASP A 30 -17.05 -0.53 -5.61
CA ASP A 30 -17.00 -1.71 -4.73
C ASP A 30 -15.88 -1.61 -3.68
N TRP A 31 -14.73 -1.02 -4.04
CA TRP A 31 -13.60 -0.79 -3.12
C TRP A 31 -12.61 0.25 -3.65
N PHE A 32 -11.75 0.76 -2.76
CA PHE A 32 -10.68 1.71 -3.11
C PHE A 32 -9.28 1.14 -2.87
N GLU A 33 -8.36 1.41 -3.79
CA GLU A 33 -6.93 1.21 -3.58
C GLU A 33 -6.27 2.49 -3.04
N ILE A 34 -5.42 2.37 -2.02
CA ILE A 34 -4.57 3.46 -1.53
C ILE A 34 -3.08 3.11 -1.64
N ILE A 35 -2.26 4.14 -1.84
CA ILE A 35 -0.80 4.03 -1.66
C ILE A 35 -0.51 4.13 -0.17
N SER A 36 -0.07 3.04 0.45
CA SER A 36 0.06 2.88 1.91
C SER A 36 0.81 4.03 2.56
N GLU A 37 1.92 4.43 1.94
CA GLU A 37 2.86 5.45 2.41
C GLU A 37 2.19 6.81 2.64
N ASN A 38 1.17 7.16 1.84
CA ASN A 38 0.43 8.42 1.98
C ASN A 38 -0.44 8.48 3.26
N TYR A 39 -0.57 7.36 3.99
CA TYR A 39 -1.42 7.21 5.16
C TYR A 39 -0.68 6.62 6.37
N LEU A 40 0.64 6.45 6.27
CA LEU A 40 1.48 6.05 7.42
C LEU A 40 1.72 7.23 8.37
N GLU A 41 1.71 8.44 7.83
CA GLU A 41 1.79 9.69 8.57
C GLU A 41 0.39 10.29 8.76
N GLY A 42 0.18 11.00 9.87
CA GLY A 42 -1.12 11.56 10.23
C GLY A 42 -1.61 12.70 9.32
N GLY A 43 -2.60 13.44 9.82
CA GLY A 43 -3.17 14.61 9.14
C GLY A 43 -4.32 14.25 8.19
N ARG A 44 -4.61 15.17 7.26
CA ARG A 44 -5.82 15.12 6.42
C ARG A 44 -6.03 13.80 5.66
N PRO A 45 -5.01 13.13 5.08
CA PRO A 45 -5.23 11.85 4.41
C PRO A 45 -5.80 10.78 5.35
N VAL A 46 -5.31 10.70 6.60
CA VAL A 46 -5.78 9.73 7.59
C VAL A 46 -7.20 10.07 8.05
N GLU A 47 -7.52 11.35 8.27
CA GLU A 47 -8.89 11.79 8.59
C GLU A 47 -9.88 11.39 7.50
N VAL A 48 -9.51 11.61 6.22
CA VAL A 48 -10.35 11.20 5.10
C VAL A 48 -10.46 9.69 4.99
N LEU A 49 -9.37 8.95 5.21
CA LEU A 49 -9.40 7.50 5.20
C LEU A 49 -10.37 6.95 6.25
N GLU A 50 -10.41 7.55 7.44
CA GLU A 50 -11.36 7.16 8.48
C GLU A 50 -12.82 7.35 8.06
N GLU A 51 -13.13 8.42 7.31
CA GLU A 51 -14.47 8.59 6.74
C GLU A 51 -14.75 7.59 5.61
N ILE A 52 -13.78 7.34 4.72
CA ILE A 52 -13.93 6.38 3.62
C ILE A 52 -14.20 4.96 4.14
N LEU A 53 -13.47 4.53 5.17
CA LEU A 53 -13.59 3.19 5.76
C LEU A 53 -14.98 2.91 6.36
N LYS A 54 -15.79 3.94 6.63
CA LYS A 54 -17.18 3.76 7.07
C LYS A 54 -18.10 3.28 5.96
N HIS A 55 -17.69 3.45 4.71
CA HIS A 55 -18.54 3.25 3.53
C HIS A 55 -17.96 2.24 2.54
N TYR A 56 -16.63 2.11 2.47
CA TYR A 56 -15.94 1.33 1.45
C TYR A 56 -14.84 0.45 2.04
N PRO A 57 -14.68 -0.79 1.54
CA PRO A 57 -13.45 -1.54 1.70
C PRO A 57 -12.27 -0.79 1.08
N VAL A 58 -11.11 -0.90 1.72
CA VAL A 58 -9.86 -0.32 1.23
C VAL A 58 -8.79 -1.39 1.14
N VAL A 59 -8.05 -1.37 0.04
CA VAL A 59 -6.92 -2.25 -0.23
C VAL A 59 -5.63 -1.43 -0.25
N LEU A 60 -4.59 -1.98 0.37
CA LEU A 60 -3.29 -1.34 0.50
C LEU A 60 -2.34 -1.77 -0.63
N HIS A 61 -1.71 -0.78 -1.26
CA HIS A 61 -0.63 -0.97 -2.21
C HIS A 61 0.58 -0.15 -1.76
N GLY A 62 1.72 -0.80 -1.52
CA GLY A 62 2.96 -0.13 -1.11
C GLY A 62 3.86 0.23 -2.29
N VAL A 63 4.69 1.25 -2.08
CA VAL A 63 5.73 1.68 -3.04
C VAL A 63 7.11 1.87 -2.38
N SER A 64 7.24 1.59 -1.08
CA SER A 64 8.47 1.84 -0.32
C SER A 64 9.08 0.62 0.37
N LEU A 65 8.49 -0.58 0.23
CA LEU A 65 9.07 -1.78 0.85
C LEU A 65 10.46 -2.08 0.30
N ALA A 66 10.64 -1.96 -1.02
CA ALA A 66 11.90 -2.13 -1.74
C ALA A 66 12.65 -3.42 -1.32
N ILE A 67 11.93 -4.54 -1.23
CA ILE A 67 12.41 -5.81 -0.64
C ILE A 67 13.66 -6.39 -1.30
N GLY A 68 13.94 -6.03 -2.56
CA GLY A 68 15.14 -6.44 -3.28
C GLY A 68 16.37 -5.57 -3.04
N SER A 69 16.28 -4.56 -2.17
CA SER A 69 17.39 -3.67 -1.84
C SER A 69 18.42 -4.39 -0.96
N PRO A 70 19.73 -4.06 -1.09
CA PRO A 70 20.78 -4.62 -0.24
C PRO A 70 20.67 -4.19 1.23
N ASP A 71 20.03 -3.04 1.48
CA ASP A 71 19.78 -2.55 2.84
C ASP A 71 18.81 -3.48 3.59
N PRO A 72 18.97 -3.66 4.91
CA PRO A 72 18.03 -4.43 5.72
C PRO A 72 16.60 -3.90 5.63
N LEU A 73 15.63 -4.78 5.87
CA LEU A 73 14.22 -4.37 5.99
C LEU A 73 14.04 -3.31 7.08
N ASP A 74 13.23 -2.30 6.76
CA ASP A 74 12.87 -1.25 7.69
C ASP A 74 11.70 -1.68 8.57
N PHE A 75 12.03 -2.19 9.76
CA PHE A 75 11.03 -2.63 10.73
C PHE A 75 10.17 -1.50 11.30
N THR A 76 10.64 -0.25 11.24
CA THR A 76 9.82 0.90 11.64
C THR A 76 8.70 1.11 10.63
N TYR A 77 9.02 1.08 9.34
CA TYR A 77 8.04 1.09 8.26
C TYR A 77 7.08 -0.10 8.36
N LEU A 78 7.58 -1.32 8.56
CA LEU A 78 6.72 -2.51 8.66
C LEU A 78 5.75 -2.45 9.84
N GLU A 79 6.17 -1.88 10.97
CA GLU A 79 5.29 -1.69 12.13
C GLU A 79 4.21 -0.63 11.84
N ALA A 80 4.55 0.45 11.13
CA ALA A 80 3.57 1.44 10.67
C ALA A 80 2.57 0.82 9.67
N LEU A 81 3.06 0.05 8.70
CA LEU A 81 2.23 -0.66 7.72
C LEU A 81 1.30 -1.65 8.42
N LYS A 82 1.79 -2.40 9.41
CA LYS A 82 0.98 -3.32 10.21
C LYS A 82 -0.16 -2.62 10.94
N LYS A 83 0.08 -1.43 11.51
CA LYS A 83 -0.98 -0.62 12.13
C LYS A 83 -2.01 -0.16 11.10
N LEU A 84 -1.58 0.23 9.90
CA LEU A 84 -2.49 0.60 8.81
C LEU A 84 -3.32 -0.60 8.32
N VAL A 85 -2.72 -1.79 8.21
CA VAL A 85 -3.43 -3.05 7.91
C VAL A 85 -4.52 -3.32 8.95
N GLN A 86 -4.19 -3.17 10.24
CA GLN A 86 -5.16 -3.35 11.33
C GLN A 86 -6.29 -2.33 11.28
N LYS A 87 -5.97 -1.05 11.00
CA LYS A 87 -6.96 0.04 10.89
C LYS A 87 -7.93 -0.18 9.72
N THR A 88 -7.40 -0.57 8.56
CA THR A 88 -8.18 -0.71 7.31
C THR A 88 -8.91 -2.05 7.22
N GLN A 89 -8.49 -3.05 7.99
CA GLN A 89 -8.93 -4.44 7.84
C GLN A 89 -8.79 -4.93 6.39
N THR A 90 -7.77 -4.43 5.68
CA THR A 90 -7.54 -4.75 4.27
C THR A 90 -7.45 -6.27 4.07
N PRO A 91 -8.07 -6.83 3.02
CA PRO A 91 -8.01 -8.27 2.76
C PRO A 91 -6.64 -8.72 2.22
N TRP A 92 -5.86 -7.81 1.63
CA TRP A 92 -4.48 -8.07 1.21
C TRP A 92 -3.66 -6.78 1.18
N VAL A 93 -2.34 -6.97 1.07
CA VAL A 93 -1.37 -5.91 0.82
C VAL A 93 -0.53 -6.34 -0.37
N SER A 94 -0.29 -5.45 -1.32
CA SER A 94 0.60 -5.68 -2.46
C SER A 94 1.73 -4.65 -2.46
N ASP A 95 2.86 -5.01 -3.05
CA ASP A 95 4.01 -4.12 -3.27
C ASP A 95 4.81 -4.64 -4.48
N HIS A 96 5.94 -4.01 -4.77
CA HIS A 96 6.79 -4.24 -5.91
C HIS A 96 8.02 -5.06 -5.52
N LEU A 97 8.33 -6.05 -6.36
CA LEU A 97 9.61 -6.73 -6.30
C LEU A 97 10.68 -5.87 -7.01
N CYS A 98 11.21 -4.88 -6.27
CA CYS A 98 12.20 -3.93 -6.77
C CYS A 98 13.26 -3.64 -5.70
N TRP A 99 14.32 -2.93 -6.11
CA TRP A 99 15.20 -2.24 -5.17
C TRP A 99 14.95 -0.73 -5.25
N GLY A 100 15.31 -0.04 -4.18
CA GLY A 100 15.05 1.40 -4.03
C GLY A 100 15.71 1.97 -2.78
N ARG A 101 16.53 1.20 -2.07
CA ARG A 101 17.29 1.64 -0.91
C ARG A 101 18.74 1.23 -1.05
N LEU A 102 19.65 2.14 -0.70
CA LEU A 102 21.08 1.86 -0.68
C LEU A 102 21.78 2.79 0.30
N ASN A 103 22.49 2.23 1.28
CA ASN A 103 23.26 2.97 2.28
C ASN A 103 22.41 4.04 3.01
N GLY A 104 21.15 3.73 3.30
CA GLY A 104 20.22 4.63 3.97
C GLY A 104 19.58 5.70 3.07
N ALA A 105 19.94 5.79 1.80
CA ALA A 105 19.21 6.59 0.83
C ALA A 105 17.96 5.82 0.36
N HIS A 106 16.85 6.53 0.17
CA HIS A 106 15.62 5.99 -0.41
C HIS A 106 15.37 6.66 -1.76
N PHE A 107 15.33 5.87 -2.82
CA PHE A 107 14.95 6.29 -4.17
C PHE A 107 13.43 6.23 -4.29
N HIS A 108 12.83 7.24 -4.93
CA HIS A 108 11.39 7.24 -5.21
C HIS A 108 11.02 6.37 -6.42
N ASP A 109 12.02 5.93 -7.17
CA ASP A 109 11.86 5.05 -8.33
C ASP A 109 11.91 3.57 -7.92
N LEU A 110 11.12 2.75 -8.61
CA LEU A 110 11.09 1.30 -8.45
C LEU A 110 12.15 0.67 -9.36
N LEU A 111 13.38 0.56 -8.86
CA LEU A 111 14.52 0.14 -9.69
C LEU A 111 14.49 -1.37 -9.97
N PRO A 112 14.85 -1.79 -11.19
CA PRO A 112 14.72 -3.19 -11.62
C PRO A 112 15.77 -4.08 -10.96
N LEU A 113 15.38 -5.30 -10.61
CA LEU A 113 16.30 -6.34 -10.18
C LEU A 113 16.82 -7.16 -11.37
N PRO A 114 18.10 -7.57 -11.38
CA PRO A 114 18.60 -8.52 -12.37
C PRO A 114 17.86 -9.85 -12.31
N TYR A 115 17.40 -10.37 -13.44
CA TYR A 115 16.68 -11.65 -13.51
C TYR A 115 17.64 -12.84 -13.45
N THR A 116 18.20 -13.10 -12.27
CA THR A 116 19.17 -14.16 -12.02
C THR A 116 18.74 -15.08 -10.88
N ARG A 117 19.28 -16.32 -10.85
CA ARG A 117 19.04 -17.25 -9.74
C ARG A 117 19.60 -16.76 -8.41
N GLU A 118 20.63 -15.90 -8.44
CA GLU A 118 21.20 -15.30 -7.24
C GLU A 118 20.21 -14.35 -6.59
N VAL A 119 19.57 -13.48 -7.39
CA VAL A 119 18.51 -12.58 -6.91
C VAL A 119 17.33 -13.38 -6.34
N VAL A 120 16.88 -14.45 -7.00
CA VAL A 120 15.78 -15.30 -6.48
C VAL A 120 16.11 -15.93 -5.13
N LYS A 121 17.39 -16.22 -4.84
CA LYS A 121 17.80 -16.75 -3.52
C LYS A 121 17.96 -15.66 -2.46
N TYR A 122 18.11 -14.41 -2.91
CA TYR A 122 18.35 -13.26 -2.06
C TYR A 122 17.04 -12.70 -1.47
N VAL A 123 16.01 -12.55 -2.32
CA VAL A 123 14.66 -12.09 -1.93
C VAL A 123 13.79 -13.17 -1.33
#